data_AF-A0A9N9H089-F1
#
_entry.id   AF-A0A9N9H089-F1
#
_cell.length_a   1.000
_cell.length_b   1.000
_cell.length_c   1.000
_cell.angle_alpha   90.00
_cell.angle_beta   90.00
_cell.angle_gamma   90.00
#
_symmetry.space_group_name_H-M   'P 1'
#
loop_
_entity.id
_entity.type
_entity.pdbx_description
1 polymer ?
#
loop_
_entity_poly.entity_id
_entity_poly.type
_entity_poly.pdbx_seq_one_letter_code
_entity_poly.pdbx_strand_id
1 'polypeptide(L)'
;MSNNLNNPGTPRTPGRARGREFRPREPYTHRLRKILEEYPDGSQVLREILQNSDDAKSTEQVFILDRNTYPSDSLFEPDLENNYQRTSLKLDRYQGPALLAKNNTIFEERDFQSLLKLADSEKRDQFDKIGVMGVGFNSIYHITDSPSFITGDNYVILDPHEWYF
;
A
#
# COMPACT_ATOMS: atom_id res chain seq x y z
N MET A 1 53.77 4.77 54.13
CA MET A 1 52.34 5.14 54.04
C MET A 1 51.81 4.57 52.73
N SER A 2 50.79 3.71 52.86
CA SER A 2 49.84 3.23 51.86
C SER A 2 50.37 2.49 50.61
N ASN A 3 50.54 1.17 50.77
CA ASN A 3 50.43 0.19 49.68
C ASN A 3 48.97 0.10 49.25
N ASN A 4 48.67 0.37 47.96
CA ASN A 4 47.36 0.11 47.38
C ASN A 4 47.31 -1.30 46.79
N LEU A 5 46.20 -1.97 47.11
CA LEU A 5 45.93 -3.38 46.94
C LEU A 5 45.78 -3.80 45.47
N ASN A 6 46.47 -4.88 45.10
CA ASN A 6 46.10 -5.74 43.98
C ASN A 6 44.69 -6.30 44.22
N ASN A 7 43.75 -6.05 43.32
CA ASN A 7 42.51 -6.82 43.23
C ASN A 7 42.55 -7.65 41.94
N PRO A 8 42.55 -8.99 42.00
CA PRO A 8 42.67 -9.84 40.83
C PRO A 8 41.42 -9.77 39.95
N GLY A 9 41.64 -9.87 38.65
CA GLY A 9 40.66 -9.61 37.60
C GLY A 9 39.31 -10.29 37.78
N THR A 10 38.26 -9.49 37.66
CA THR A 10 36.93 -9.96 37.29
C THR A 10 37.00 -10.58 35.89
N PRO A 11 36.49 -11.80 35.66
CA PRO A 11 36.41 -12.36 34.33
C PRO A 11 35.47 -11.49 33.50
N ARG A 12 35.99 -10.85 32.44
CA ARG A 12 35.13 -10.25 31.41
C ARG A 12 34.32 -11.37 30.79
N THR A 13 33.04 -11.45 31.17
CA THR A 13 32.09 -12.36 30.52
C THR A 13 32.08 -11.97 29.04
N PRO A 14 32.36 -12.87 28.09
CA PRO A 14 32.27 -12.55 26.68
C PRO A 14 30.83 -12.12 26.43
N GLY A 15 30.63 -10.86 26.01
CA GLY A 15 29.31 -10.34 25.71
C GLY A 15 28.64 -11.28 24.73
N ARG A 16 27.55 -11.93 25.15
CA ARG A 16 26.76 -12.82 24.28
C ARG A 16 26.42 -12.02 23.03
N ALA A 17 26.88 -12.48 21.87
CA ALA A 17 26.47 -11.93 20.60
C ALA A 17 24.94 -11.99 20.55
N ARG A 18 24.28 -10.83 20.48
CA ARG A 18 22.84 -10.78 20.22
C ARG A 18 22.64 -11.19 18.77
N GLY A 19 21.84 -12.22 18.54
CA GLY A 19 21.37 -12.55 17.20
C GLY A 19 20.69 -11.32 16.61
N ARG A 20 20.96 -11.02 15.34
CA ARG A 20 20.15 -10.06 14.61
C ARG A 20 18.82 -10.72 14.31
N GLU A 21 17.74 -10.02 14.62
CA GLU A 21 16.41 -10.45 14.24
C GLU A 21 16.32 -10.38 12.71
N PHE A 22 16.10 -11.53 12.07
CA PHE A 22 15.85 -11.63 10.64
C PHE A 22 14.39 -11.98 10.44
N ARG A 23 13.59 -11.00 10.02
CA ARG A 23 12.20 -11.19 9.59
C ARG A 23 12.14 -10.92 8.09
N PRO A 24 12.16 -11.96 7.24
CA PRO A 24 12.00 -11.75 5.80
C PRO A 24 10.61 -11.15 5.54
N ARG A 25 10.57 -9.96 4.93
CA ARG A 25 9.33 -9.32 4.48
C ARG A 25 8.92 -9.93 3.14
N GLU A 26 7.67 -10.38 3.04
CA GLU A 26 7.10 -10.82 1.76
C GLU A 26 6.56 -9.58 1.02
N PRO A 27 6.88 -9.39 -0.27
CA PRO A 27 6.32 -8.28 -1.05
C PRO A 27 4.80 -8.31 -1.07
N TYR A 28 4.15 -7.16 -0.89
CA TYR A 28 2.69 -7.05 -0.94
C TYR A 28 2.11 -7.56 -2.27
N THR A 29 2.84 -7.38 -3.38
CA THR A 29 2.50 -7.88 -4.72
C THR A 29 2.28 -9.40 -4.79
N HIS A 30 2.99 -10.21 -4.00
CA HIS A 30 2.76 -11.67 -3.97
C HIS A 30 1.40 -12.02 -3.39
N ARG A 31 0.94 -11.24 -2.41
CA ARG A 31 -0.39 -11.41 -1.83
C ARG A 31 -1.47 -10.93 -2.79
N LEU A 32 -1.27 -9.77 -3.41
CA LEU A 32 -2.18 -9.27 -4.44
C LEU A 32 -2.39 -10.33 -5.52
N ARG A 33 -1.32 -10.93 -6.04
CA ARG A 33 -1.41 -12.00 -7.03
C ARG A 33 -2.35 -13.14 -6.61
N LYS A 34 -2.24 -13.63 -5.37
CA LYS A 34 -3.11 -14.70 -4.87
C LYS A 34 -4.58 -14.26 -4.81
N ILE A 35 -4.83 -13.04 -4.35
CA ILE A 35 -6.19 -12.48 -4.30
C ILE A 35 -6.77 -12.36 -5.72
N LEU A 36 -5.99 -11.88 -6.69
CA LEU A 36 -6.44 -11.76 -8.08
C LEU A 36 -6.66 -13.14 -8.74
N GLU A 37 -5.91 -14.18 -8.35
CA GLU A 37 -6.13 -15.56 -8.79
C GLU A 37 -7.43 -16.16 -8.21
N GLU A 38 -7.81 -15.79 -6.98
CA GLU A 38 -9.06 -16.22 -6.32
C GLU A 38 -10.30 -15.45 -6.76
N TYR A 39 -10.12 -14.24 -7.30
CA TYR A 39 -11.17 -13.34 -7.77
C TYR A 39 -11.04 -13.10 -9.29
N PRO A 40 -11.39 -14.07 -10.15
CA PRO A 40 -11.13 -13.97 -11.59
C PRO A 40 -11.80 -12.75 -12.26
N ASP A 41 -11.10 -12.20 -13.26
CA ASP A 41 -11.45 -10.98 -14.02
C ASP A 41 -12.94 -10.90 -14.39
N GLY A 42 -13.58 -9.76 -14.11
CA GLY A 42 -14.97 -9.51 -14.51
C GLY A 42 -15.58 -8.21 -13.96
N SER A 43 -16.92 -8.11 -14.01
CA SER A 43 -17.69 -6.97 -13.48
C SER A 43 -17.64 -6.83 -11.95
N GLN A 44 -16.86 -7.67 -11.26
CA GLN A 44 -16.72 -7.65 -9.81
C GLN A 44 -16.09 -6.35 -9.32
N VAL A 45 -15.09 -5.81 -10.02
CA VAL A 45 -14.45 -4.54 -9.61
C VAL A 45 -15.46 -3.40 -9.46
N LEU A 46 -16.38 -3.25 -10.43
CA LEU A 46 -17.42 -2.23 -10.37
C LEU A 46 -18.41 -2.47 -9.22
N ARG A 47 -18.72 -3.73 -8.92
CA ARG A 47 -19.60 -4.11 -7.81
C ARG A 47 -18.95 -3.82 -6.45
N GLU A 48 -17.66 -4.08 -6.31
CA GLU A 48 -16.91 -3.78 -5.08
C GLU A 48 -16.83 -2.26 -4.84
N ILE A 49 -16.58 -1.47 -5.89
CA ILE A 49 -16.59 0.01 -5.78
C ILE A 49 -17.98 0.53 -5.42
N LEU A 50 -19.03 -0.06 -6.00
CA LEU A 50 -20.41 0.30 -5.67
C LEU A 50 -20.75 -0.05 -4.22
N GLN A 51 -20.33 -1.23 -3.75
CA GLN A 51 -20.52 -1.65 -2.35
C GLN A 51 -19.77 -0.72 -1.38
N ASN A 52 -18.54 -0.33 -1.69
CA ASN A 52 -17.80 0.65 -0.87
C ASN A 52 -18.55 1.97 -0.75
N SER A 53 -19.24 2.38 -1.82
CA SER A 53 -20.03 3.61 -1.82
C SER A 53 -21.30 3.46 -0.99
N ASP A 54 -21.96 2.30 -1.05
CA ASP A 54 -23.11 1.97 -0.19
C ASP A 54 -22.72 1.91 1.30
N ASP A 55 -21.58 1.27 1.61
CA ASP A 55 -21.04 1.17 2.98
C ASP A 55 -20.67 2.55 3.54
N ALA A 56 -20.17 3.45 2.69
CA ALA A 56 -19.92 4.85 3.02
C ALA A 56 -21.21 5.69 3.10
N LYS A 57 -22.38 5.11 2.82
CA LYS A 57 -23.69 5.76 2.76
C LYS A 57 -23.78 6.87 1.70
N SER A 58 -23.04 6.70 0.60
CA SER A 58 -23.15 7.58 -0.56
C SER A 58 -24.53 7.46 -1.18
N THR A 59 -25.05 8.58 -1.67
CA THR A 59 -26.33 8.58 -2.41
C THR A 59 -26.12 8.48 -3.92
N GLU A 60 -24.87 8.59 -4.40
CA GLU A 60 -24.52 8.46 -5.81
C GLU A 60 -23.21 7.68 -6.01
N GLN A 61 -23.13 6.97 -7.13
CA GLN A 61 -21.89 6.40 -7.64
C GLN A 61 -21.88 6.61 -9.16
N VAL A 62 -20.85 7.30 -9.65
CA VAL A 62 -20.66 7.60 -11.07
C VAL A 62 -19.38 6.94 -11.54
N PHE A 63 -19.50 6.17 -12.62
CA PHE A 63 -18.35 5.58 -13.32
C PHE A 63 -18.13 6.32 -14.63
N ILE A 64 -16.89 6.74 -14.88
CA ILE A 64 -16.49 7.44 -16.10
C ILE A 64 -15.33 6.67 -16.71
N LEU A 65 -15.50 6.21 -17.95
CA LEU A 65 -14.39 5.74 -18.76
C LEU A 65 -13.74 6.93 -19.45
N ASP A 66 -12.70 7.48 -18.84
CA ASP A 66 -11.89 8.52 -19.44
C ASP A 66 -10.92 7.90 -20.46
N ARG A 67 -10.99 8.36 -21.70
CA ARG A 67 -10.14 7.89 -22.81
C ARG A 67 -9.06 8.90 -23.20
N ASN A 68 -8.93 9.97 -22.44
CA ASN A 68 -7.94 11.01 -22.72
C ASN A 68 -6.53 10.56 -22.37
N THR A 69 -5.56 11.36 -22.78
CA THR A 69 -4.15 11.25 -22.38
C THR A 69 -3.68 12.64 -21.99
N TYR A 70 -2.96 12.73 -20.87
CA TYR A 70 -2.59 13.98 -20.22
C TYR A 70 -1.09 14.26 -20.38
N PRO A 71 -0.67 15.54 -20.30
CA PRO A 71 0.75 15.90 -20.36
C PRO A 71 1.56 15.30 -19.20
N SER A 72 2.83 15.00 -19.46
CA SER A 72 3.77 14.42 -18.49
C SER A 72 4.93 15.36 -18.12
N ASP A 73 4.85 16.63 -18.53
CA ASP A 73 5.93 17.61 -18.36
C ASP A 73 6.11 18.11 -16.91
N SER A 74 5.15 17.84 -16.02
CA SER A 74 5.14 18.35 -14.64
C SER A 74 4.71 17.29 -13.63
N LEU A 75 5.22 16.06 -13.80
CA LEU A 75 5.03 14.99 -12.82
C LEU A 75 6.03 15.15 -11.67
N PHE A 76 5.65 14.70 -10.47
CA PHE A 76 6.55 14.65 -9.33
C PHE A 76 7.71 13.68 -9.62
N GLU A 77 8.87 13.97 -9.06
CA GLU A 77 10.00 13.04 -9.11
C GLU A 77 9.76 11.92 -8.10
N PRO A 78 9.90 10.64 -8.51
CA PRO A 78 9.79 9.51 -7.59
C PRO A 78 10.94 9.51 -6.58
N ASP A 79 10.73 8.87 -5.43
CA ASP A 79 11.75 8.74 -4.39
C ASP A 79 12.87 7.81 -4.88
N LEU A 80 14.06 8.40 -5.07
CA LEU A 80 15.21 7.72 -5.65
C LEU A 80 16.05 6.97 -4.60
N GLU A 81 15.73 7.08 -3.31
CA GLU A 81 16.55 6.46 -2.24
C GLU A 81 16.49 4.91 -2.28
N ASN A 82 15.38 4.32 -2.73
CA ASN A 82 15.13 2.87 -2.59
C ASN A 82 14.79 2.15 -3.91
N ASN A 83 15.78 1.96 -4.79
CA ASN A 83 15.75 1.01 -5.94
C ASN A 83 15.38 1.57 -7.33
N TYR A 84 15.35 2.88 -7.52
CA TYR A 84 15.00 3.46 -8.83
C TYR A 84 15.98 3.13 -9.97
N GLN A 85 17.19 2.66 -9.67
CA GLN A 85 18.15 2.23 -10.70
C GLN A 85 17.72 0.97 -11.47
N ARG A 86 16.67 0.24 -11.05
CA ARG A 86 16.26 -1.02 -11.69
C ARG A 86 15.20 -0.89 -12.77
N THR A 87 14.49 0.23 -12.86
CA THR A 87 13.36 0.34 -13.78
C THR A 87 13.33 1.72 -14.44
N SER A 88 13.49 1.79 -15.76
CA SER A 88 13.21 3.00 -16.56
C SER A 88 11.72 3.39 -16.58
N LEU A 89 10.99 3.08 -15.50
CA LEU A 89 9.55 3.26 -15.35
C LEU A 89 9.30 4.70 -14.89
N LYS A 90 8.80 5.53 -15.80
CA LYS A 90 8.35 6.88 -15.50
C LYS A 90 6.86 6.86 -15.13
N LEU A 91 6.45 7.81 -14.30
CA LEU A 91 5.05 8.02 -13.91
C LEU A 91 4.15 8.40 -15.11
N ASP A 92 4.76 8.79 -16.23
CA ASP A 92 4.07 9.13 -17.48
C ASP A 92 3.17 8.01 -17.99
N ARG A 93 3.48 6.74 -17.68
CA ARG A 93 2.65 5.59 -18.03
C ARG A 93 1.24 5.63 -17.42
N TYR A 94 1.03 6.40 -16.35
CA TYR A 94 -0.27 6.58 -15.70
C TYR A 94 -1.03 7.82 -16.20
N GLN A 95 -0.52 8.54 -17.22
CA GLN A 95 -1.18 9.69 -17.82
C GLN A 95 -2.12 9.33 -18.99
N GLY A 96 -2.41 8.04 -19.19
CA GLY A 96 -3.30 7.55 -20.24
C GLY A 96 -4.77 7.42 -19.82
N PRO A 97 -5.58 6.67 -20.60
CA PRO A 97 -6.97 6.36 -20.27
C PRO A 97 -7.13 5.75 -18.88
N ALA A 98 -8.22 6.09 -18.20
CA ALA A 98 -8.50 5.66 -16.83
C ALA A 98 -9.99 5.38 -16.60
N LEU A 99 -10.27 4.47 -15.66
CA LEU A 99 -11.60 4.33 -15.07
C LEU A 99 -11.68 5.21 -13.83
N LEU A 100 -12.50 6.26 -13.89
CA LEU A 100 -12.79 7.10 -12.73
C LEU A 100 -14.06 6.60 -12.05
N ALA A 101 -14.01 6.54 -10.72
CA ALA A 101 -15.15 6.22 -9.87
C ALA A 101 -15.33 7.36 -8.86
N LYS A 102 -16.48 8.03 -8.93
CA LYS A 102 -16.81 9.18 -8.07
C LYS A 102 -18.08 8.88 -7.26
N ASN A 103 -18.03 9.14 -5.96
CA ASN A 103 -19.19 9.17 -5.09
C ASN A 103 -19.24 10.52 -4.35
N ASN A 104 -20.27 10.75 -3.53
CA ASN A 104 -20.45 12.02 -2.81
C ASN A 104 -20.10 11.95 -1.32
N THR A 105 -19.25 11.00 -0.94
CA THR A 105 -18.74 10.85 0.42
C THR A 105 -17.24 11.13 0.48
N ILE A 106 -16.75 11.48 1.68
CA ILE A 106 -15.34 11.76 1.95
C ILE A 106 -14.86 10.67 2.90
N PHE A 107 -13.61 10.23 2.74
CA PHE A 107 -13.00 9.26 3.64
C PHE A 107 -12.88 9.85 5.05
N GLU A 108 -13.30 9.06 6.03
CA GLU A 108 -13.06 9.31 7.44
C GLU A 108 -11.69 8.72 7.84
N GLU A 109 -11.16 9.12 9.00
CA GLU A 109 -9.89 8.60 9.53
C GLU A 109 -9.85 7.06 9.53
N ARG A 110 -10.96 6.41 9.88
CA ARG A 110 -11.07 4.94 9.87
C ARG A 110 -10.86 4.31 8.49
N ASP A 111 -11.20 5.02 7.42
CA ASP A 111 -11.08 4.51 6.05
C ASP A 111 -9.61 4.56 5.64
N PHE A 112 -8.91 5.65 5.96
CA PHE A 112 -7.45 5.75 5.78
C PHE A 112 -6.71 4.69 6.60
N GLN A 113 -7.09 4.48 7.86
CA GLN A 113 -6.50 3.43 8.69
C GLN A 113 -6.75 2.02 8.12
N SER A 114 -7.89 1.81 7.48
CA SER A 114 -8.21 0.52 6.83
C SER A 114 -7.39 0.34 5.54
N LEU A 115 -7.23 1.40 4.75
CA LEU A 115 -6.37 1.42 3.57
C LEU A 115 -4.90 1.13 3.91
N LEU A 116 -4.38 1.77 4.96
CA LEU A 116 -3.02 1.54 5.45
C LEU A 116 -2.83 0.11 5.94
N LYS A 117 -3.80 -0.45 6.67
CA LYS A 117 -3.75 -1.86 7.11
C LYS A 117 -3.81 -2.84 5.95
N LEU A 118 -4.48 -2.50 4.84
CA LEU A 118 -4.46 -3.32 3.63
C LEU A 118 -3.06 -3.37 3.01
N ALA A 119 -2.36 -2.23 3.00
CA ALA A 119 -0.98 -2.13 2.53
C ALA A 119 0.03 -2.78 3.52
N ASP A 120 -0.25 -2.71 4.82
CA ASP A 120 0.62 -3.25 5.87
C ASP A 120 0.47 -4.78 6.02
N SER A 121 1.28 -5.48 5.23
CA SER A 121 1.32 -6.95 5.07
C SER A 121 1.61 -7.77 6.34
N GLU A 122 1.97 -7.16 7.47
CA GLU A 122 2.48 -7.89 8.64
C GLU A 122 1.43 -8.71 9.42
N LYS A 123 0.13 -8.50 9.20
CA LYS A 123 -0.94 -9.13 9.99
C LYS A 123 -1.81 -10.08 9.17
N ARG A 124 -1.21 -11.17 8.69
CA ARG A 124 -1.89 -12.26 7.93
C ARG A 124 -3.21 -12.74 8.58
N ASP A 125 -3.31 -12.75 9.91
CA ASP A 125 -4.44 -13.37 10.63
C ASP A 125 -5.61 -12.42 10.97
N GLN A 126 -5.57 -11.14 10.59
CA GLN A 126 -6.65 -10.19 10.94
C GLN A 126 -7.61 -9.85 9.79
N PHE A 127 -7.38 -10.39 8.59
CA PHE A 127 -8.15 -9.99 7.40
C PHE A 127 -9.54 -10.63 7.29
N ASP A 128 -9.80 -11.71 8.02
CA ASP A 128 -11.13 -12.35 8.07
C ASP A 128 -12.21 -11.47 8.73
N LYS A 129 -11.84 -10.31 9.29
CA LYS A 129 -12.74 -9.41 10.02
C LYS A 129 -12.69 -7.94 9.59
N ILE A 130 -12.28 -7.64 8.36
CA ILE A 130 -12.25 -6.23 7.90
C ILE A 130 -13.55 -5.93 7.14
N GLY A 131 -14.57 -5.55 7.90
CA GLY A 131 -15.65 -4.70 7.37
C GLY A 131 -15.11 -3.29 7.16
N VAL A 132 -15.58 -2.63 6.10
CA VAL A 132 -15.29 -1.26 5.61
C VAL A 132 -14.31 -1.18 4.42
N MET A 133 -13.24 -1.98 4.34
CA MET A 133 -12.51 -2.20 3.08
C MET A 133 -12.07 -3.66 2.99
N GLY A 134 -12.98 -4.50 2.48
CA GLY A 134 -12.78 -5.94 2.38
C GLY A 134 -11.70 -6.35 1.36
N VAL A 135 -11.46 -7.65 1.27
CA VAL A 135 -10.61 -8.27 0.23
C VAL A 135 -10.97 -7.79 -1.19
N GLY A 136 -12.25 -7.46 -1.41
CA GLY A 136 -12.79 -6.96 -2.66
C GLY A 136 -12.19 -5.65 -3.17
N PHE A 137 -11.64 -4.79 -2.30
CA PHE A 137 -10.91 -3.60 -2.77
C PHE A 137 -9.70 -3.95 -3.63
N ASN A 138 -9.01 -5.05 -3.33
CA ASN A 138 -7.84 -5.45 -4.11
C ASN A 138 -8.20 -5.87 -5.54
N SER A 139 -9.47 -6.08 -5.86
CA SER A 139 -9.91 -6.35 -7.22
C SER A 139 -9.61 -5.19 -8.20
N ILE A 140 -9.39 -3.96 -7.71
CA ILE A 140 -8.98 -2.83 -8.56
C ILE A 140 -7.66 -3.08 -9.29
N TYR A 141 -6.81 -3.96 -8.74
CA TYR A 141 -5.53 -4.33 -9.36
C TYR A 141 -5.68 -5.23 -10.59
N HIS A 142 -6.89 -5.67 -10.94
CA HIS A 142 -7.18 -6.23 -12.27
C HIS A 142 -7.16 -5.15 -13.38
N ILE A 143 -7.31 -3.87 -13.01
CA ILE A 143 -7.45 -2.75 -13.96
C ILE A 143 -6.21 -1.87 -13.96
N THR A 144 -5.57 -1.66 -12.82
CA THR A 144 -4.44 -0.73 -12.68
C THR A 144 -3.39 -1.22 -11.69
N ASP A 145 -2.11 -0.98 -12.01
CA ASP A 145 -0.99 -1.23 -11.09
C ASP A 145 -0.86 -0.15 -10.00
N SER A 146 -1.47 1.03 -10.22
CA SER A 146 -1.38 2.17 -9.29
C SER A 146 -2.73 2.91 -9.17
N PRO A 147 -3.64 2.42 -8.32
CA PRO A 147 -4.89 3.10 -8.04
C PRO A 147 -4.64 4.37 -7.22
N SER A 148 -5.44 5.40 -7.50
CA SER A 148 -5.33 6.72 -6.87
C SER A 148 -6.68 7.21 -6.35
N PHE A 149 -6.66 7.96 -5.25
CA PHE A 149 -7.85 8.50 -4.59
C PHE A 149 -7.72 9.99 -4.36
N ILE A 150 -8.79 10.72 -4.64
CA ILE A 150 -8.95 12.12 -4.25
C ILE A 150 -10.11 12.17 -3.26
N THR A 151 -9.87 12.62 -2.03
CA THR A 151 -10.91 12.67 -1.01
C THR A 151 -10.61 13.74 0.04
N GLY A 152 -11.58 14.64 0.27
CA GLY A 152 -11.34 15.87 1.04
C GLY A 152 -10.17 16.65 0.44
N ASP A 153 -9.19 16.97 1.28
CA ASP A 153 -7.96 17.69 0.89
C ASP A 153 -6.79 16.75 0.57
N ASN A 154 -7.03 15.44 0.46
CA ASN A 154 -5.99 14.44 0.28
C ASN A 154 -5.98 13.87 -1.14
N TYR A 155 -4.77 13.67 -1.67
CA TYR A 155 -4.51 12.86 -2.85
C TYR A 155 -3.60 11.68 -2.45
N VAL A 156 -4.08 10.46 -2.66
CA VAL A 156 -3.40 9.23 -2.24
C VAL A 156 -3.12 8.39 -3.47
N ILE A 157 -1.89 7.91 -3.61
CA ILE A 157 -1.47 6.96 -4.64
C ILE A 157 -1.04 5.68 -3.94
N LEU A 158 -1.55 4.54 -4.39
CA LEU A 158 -1.05 3.23 -3.94
C LEU A 158 -0.02 2.73 -4.96
N ASP A 159 1.17 2.41 -4.48
CA ASP A 159 2.25 1.81 -5.25
C ASP A 159 2.66 0.47 -4.61
N PRO A 160 1.89 -0.60 -4.84
CA PRO A 160 2.17 -1.90 -4.22
C PRO A 160 3.51 -2.49 -4.65
N HIS A 161 4.05 -2.03 -5.78
CA HIS A 161 5.32 -2.47 -6.33
C HIS A 161 6.53 -1.76 -5.74
N GLU A 162 6.33 -0.66 -4.98
CA GLU A 162 7.40 0.18 -4.44
C GLU A 162 8.35 0.64 -5.57
N TRP A 163 7.78 1.04 -6.72
CA TRP A 163 8.52 1.49 -7.90
C TRP A 163 8.83 3.00 -7.87
N TYR A 164 7.98 3.78 -7.22
CA TYR A 164 7.99 5.25 -7.27
C TYR A 164 8.03 5.91 -5.89
N PHE A 165 7.52 5.26 -4.85
CA PHE A 165 7.40 5.81 -3.50
C PHE A 165 7.82 4.79 -2.43
#